data_AF-A0A9D4V8R6-F1
#
_entry.id   AF-A0A9D4V8R6-F1
#
_cell.length_a   1.000
_cell.length_b   1.000
_cell.length_c   1.000
_cell.angle_alpha   90.00
_cell.angle_beta   90.00
_cell.angle_gamma   90.00
#
_symmetry.space_group_name_H-M   'P 1'
#
loop_
_entity.id
_entity.type
_entity.pdbx_description
1 polymer ?
#
loop_
_entity_poly.entity_id
_entity_poly.type
_entity_poly.pdbx_seq_one_letter_code
_entity_poly.pdbx_strand_id
1 'polypeptide(L)'
;MRRHGWQLPYHPLQIVAIAIFFALVFSFYVFFAPFVGSKLLEVAVIVLYSPTVLVVFALYVWCVAVDPADEGLRHFKTCNSPTCSRSKAASSRVSSRAEGKDLETCTGPRVDRTSDFQGAPTEQSSPCWSRMLFASIGNLCCKSNVKVPSNEAEMLYCSLCKVEISMNSKHCRVCDKCVDGFDHHCRWLNNCVGRKNYKDFVALMVSGIAMLILQWTVGLWVLVHCFLRFTNFKGVIFAKLGSSFSSVAYISVVAVCTILSMAATYPLTQLFFFHILLIRKGISTYDYIVAMREHDQKGWSTTRKILVYTS
;
A
#
# COMPACT_ATOMS: atom_id res chain seq x y z
N MET A 1 17.06 8.00 -5.62
CA MET A 1 16.12 7.41 -4.63
C MET A 1 14.85 8.24 -4.39
N ARG A 2 13.69 7.68 -4.73
CA ARG A 2 12.34 8.18 -4.40
C ARG A 2 11.95 7.80 -2.96
N ARG A 3 11.57 8.78 -2.14
CA ARG A 3 11.09 8.60 -0.76
C ARG A 3 9.60 8.26 -0.70
N HIS A 4 8.76 8.94 -1.46
CA HIS A 4 7.30 8.73 -1.45
C HIS A 4 6.70 9.02 -2.84
N GLY A 5 5.43 8.71 -3.04
CA GLY A 5 4.76 8.80 -4.35
C GLY A 5 4.37 10.21 -4.79
N TRP A 6 4.41 11.19 -3.89
CA TRP A 6 4.22 12.61 -4.23
C TRP A 6 5.42 13.28 -4.92
N GLN A 7 6.54 12.56 -5.11
CA GLN A 7 7.71 13.13 -5.76
C GLN A 7 7.59 13.07 -7.29
N LEU A 8 8.02 14.16 -7.94
CA LEU A 8 8.08 14.24 -9.40
C LEU A 8 9.14 13.28 -9.99
N PRO A 9 8.95 12.78 -11.22
CA PRO A 9 7.73 12.92 -12.03
C PRO A 9 6.60 12.01 -11.51
N TYR A 10 5.36 12.49 -11.64
CA TYR A 10 4.17 11.67 -11.38
C TYR A 10 4.02 10.59 -12.44
N HIS A 11 3.52 9.43 -12.04
CA HIS A 11 3.17 8.38 -12.99
C HIS A 11 1.81 8.70 -13.65
N PRO A 12 1.62 8.54 -14.98
CA PRO A 12 0.34 8.86 -15.64
C PRO A 12 -0.87 8.17 -15.00
N LEU A 13 -0.74 6.89 -14.63
CA LEU A 13 -1.79 6.14 -13.91
C LEU A 13 -2.18 6.77 -12.56
N GLN A 14 -1.24 7.40 -11.85
CA GLN A 14 -1.53 8.10 -10.60
C GLN A 14 -2.45 9.30 -10.85
N ILE A 15 -2.12 10.11 -11.88
CA ILE A 15 -2.92 11.28 -12.28
C ILE A 15 -4.32 10.84 -12.72
N VAL A 16 -4.40 9.80 -13.55
CA VAL A 16 -5.68 9.24 -14.02
C VAL A 16 -6.53 8.77 -12.85
N ALA A 17 -5.97 8.05 -11.87
CA ALA A 17 -6.72 7.61 -10.70
C ALA A 17 -7.25 8.78 -9.85
N ILE A 18 -6.44 9.83 -9.63
CA ILE A 18 -6.86 11.03 -8.90
C ILE A 18 -8.00 11.74 -9.64
N ALA A 19 -7.85 11.92 -10.96
CA ALA A 19 -8.88 12.56 -11.78
C ALA A 19 -10.21 11.77 -11.77
N ILE A 20 -10.15 10.45 -11.92
CA ILE A 20 -11.33 9.58 -11.87
C ILE A 20 -12.00 9.65 -10.49
N PHE A 21 -11.24 9.63 -9.41
CA PHE A 21 -11.78 9.73 -8.05
C PHE A 21 -12.60 11.03 -7.89
N PHE A 22 -12.03 12.18 -8.21
CA PHE A 22 -12.74 13.46 -8.09
C PHE A 22 -13.93 13.54 -9.06
N ALA A 23 -13.83 13.00 -10.26
CA ALA A 23 -14.93 12.96 -11.21
C ALA A 23 -16.10 12.11 -10.68
N LEU A 24 -15.84 10.94 -10.08
CA LEU A 24 -16.86 10.08 -9.48
C LEU A 24 -17.54 10.77 -8.28
N VAL A 25 -16.75 11.37 -7.39
CA VAL A 25 -17.26 12.10 -6.21
C VAL A 25 -18.13 13.28 -6.64
N PHE A 26 -17.66 14.10 -7.57
CA PHE A 26 -18.44 15.19 -8.15
C PHE A 26 -19.74 14.67 -8.76
N SER A 27 -19.64 13.60 -9.55
CA SER A 27 -20.79 13.01 -10.22
C SER A 27 -21.84 12.55 -9.22
N PHE A 28 -21.44 11.90 -8.12
CA PHE A 28 -22.36 11.46 -7.07
C PHE A 28 -23.18 12.62 -6.48
N TYR A 29 -22.51 13.68 -6.02
CA TYR A 29 -23.20 14.78 -5.34
C TYR A 29 -24.07 15.62 -6.29
N VAL A 30 -23.71 15.70 -7.57
CA VAL A 30 -24.46 16.51 -8.54
C VAL A 30 -25.57 15.72 -9.23
N PHE A 31 -25.28 14.50 -9.70
CA PHE A 31 -26.19 13.75 -10.56
C PHE A 31 -26.91 12.59 -9.89
N PHE A 32 -26.42 12.08 -8.75
CA PHE A 32 -26.98 10.88 -8.10
C PHE A 32 -27.78 11.25 -6.85
N ALA A 33 -27.12 11.81 -5.84
CA ALA A 33 -27.72 12.07 -4.53
C ALA A 33 -28.99 12.95 -4.60
N PRO A 34 -29.04 14.05 -5.38
CA PRO A 34 -30.24 14.89 -5.45
C PRO A 34 -31.43 14.21 -6.13
N PHE A 35 -31.23 13.09 -6.82
CA PHE A 35 -32.22 12.47 -7.70
C PHE A 35 -32.75 11.12 -7.20
N VAL A 36 -32.36 10.71 -5.99
CA VAL A 36 -32.82 9.45 -5.37
C VAL A 36 -34.30 9.43 -4.98
N GLY A 37 -34.97 10.60 -5.00
CA GLY A 37 -36.40 10.74 -4.73
C GLY A 37 -36.69 11.50 -3.43
N SER A 38 -36.82 10.77 -2.32
CA SER A 38 -37.22 11.36 -1.03
C SER A 38 -36.06 12.09 -0.33
N LYS A 39 -36.38 13.12 0.46
CA LYS A 39 -35.38 13.86 1.26
C LYS A 39 -34.66 12.99 2.27
N LEU A 40 -35.35 12.01 2.85
CA LEU A 40 -34.74 11.05 3.76
C LEU A 40 -33.70 10.18 3.04
N LEU A 41 -34.03 9.66 1.84
CA LEU A 41 -33.08 8.89 1.05
C LEU A 41 -31.90 9.75 0.58
N GLU A 42 -32.14 10.99 0.15
CA GLU A 42 -31.08 11.94 -0.25
C GLU A 42 -30.08 12.16 0.90
N VAL A 43 -30.57 12.45 2.12
CA VAL A 43 -29.71 12.59 3.30
C VAL A 43 -29.02 11.27 3.65
N ALA A 44 -29.72 10.15 3.61
CA ALA A 44 -29.15 8.84 3.95
C ALA A 44 -27.98 8.46 3.01
N VAL A 45 -28.14 8.62 1.70
CA VAL A 45 -27.07 8.30 0.74
C VAL A 45 -25.88 9.25 0.89
N ILE A 46 -26.10 10.54 1.19
CA ILE A 46 -25.03 11.49 1.46
C ILE A 46 -24.27 11.11 2.74
N VAL A 47 -24.99 10.81 3.83
CA VAL A 47 -24.39 10.44 5.12
C VAL A 47 -23.61 9.12 5.03
N LEU A 48 -24.02 8.19 4.16
CA LEU A 48 -23.30 6.94 3.94
C LEU A 48 -22.08 7.10 3.00
N TYR A 49 -22.25 7.88 1.93
CA TYR A 49 -21.21 8.03 0.90
C TYR A 49 -20.07 8.96 1.35
N SER A 50 -20.38 10.08 2.02
CA SER A 50 -19.38 11.10 2.39
C SER A 50 -18.25 10.55 3.27
N PRO A 51 -18.52 9.78 4.35
CA PRO A 51 -17.45 9.20 5.15
C PRO A 51 -16.60 8.20 4.36
N THR A 52 -17.23 7.44 3.47
CA THR A 52 -16.51 6.47 2.61
C THR A 52 -15.53 7.20 1.69
N VAL A 53 -15.94 8.31 1.07
CA VAL A 53 -15.06 9.16 0.26
C VAL A 53 -13.88 9.71 1.06
N LEU A 54 -14.14 10.21 2.28
CA LEU A 54 -13.10 10.74 3.15
C LEU A 54 -12.08 9.66 3.55
N VAL A 55 -12.55 8.45 3.88
CA VAL A 55 -11.69 7.32 4.21
C VAL A 55 -10.83 6.93 3.01
N VAL A 56 -11.40 6.80 1.81
CA VAL A 56 -10.65 6.49 0.58
C VAL A 56 -9.60 7.56 0.32
N PHE A 57 -9.97 8.84 0.39
CA PHE A 57 -9.04 9.95 0.17
C PHE A 57 -7.89 9.94 1.19
N ALA A 58 -8.20 9.82 2.49
CA ALA A 58 -7.20 9.81 3.54
C ALA A 58 -6.24 8.62 3.42
N LEU A 59 -6.76 7.42 3.16
CA LEU A 59 -5.95 6.21 2.96
C LEU A 59 -5.08 6.32 1.71
N TYR A 60 -5.61 6.89 0.62
CA TYR A 60 -4.81 7.15 -0.59
C TYR A 60 -3.66 8.09 -0.29
N VAL A 61 -3.96 9.25 0.31
CA VAL A 61 -2.94 10.25 0.66
C VAL A 61 -1.86 9.65 1.56
N TRP A 62 -2.27 8.86 2.55
CA TRP A 62 -1.36 8.18 3.46
C TRP A 62 -0.47 7.16 2.72
N CYS A 63 -1.07 6.27 1.92
CA CYS A 63 -0.32 5.26 1.16
C CYS A 63 0.72 5.88 0.20
N VAL A 64 0.37 7.00 -0.42
CA VAL A 64 1.27 7.75 -1.31
C VAL A 64 2.36 8.46 -0.52
N ALA A 65 2.07 8.98 0.68
CA ALA A 65 3.00 9.78 1.49
C ALA A 65 4.00 8.95 2.32
N VAL A 66 3.64 7.74 2.74
CA VAL A 66 4.53 6.88 3.55
C VAL A 66 5.82 6.58 2.78
N ASP A 67 6.98 6.71 3.46
CA ASP A 67 8.26 6.21 2.95
C ASP A 67 8.49 4.75 3.40
N PRO A 68 8.29 3.76 2.52
CA PRO A 68 8.44 2.34 2.85
C PRO A 68 9.91 1.87 2.89
N ALA A 69 10.90 2.78 2.84
CA ALA A 69 12.31 2.41 2.90
C ALA A 69 12.66 1.58 4.15
N ASP A 70 13.55 0.61 3.96
CA ASP A 70 14.21 -0.16 5.03
C ASP A 70 14.96 0.80 5.98
N GLU A 71 15.01 0.46 7.26
CA GLU A 71 15.67 1.25 8.30
C GLU A 71 17.20 1.15 8.27
N GLY A 72 17.78 0.07 7.73
CA GLY A 72 19.21 -0.04 7.43
C GLY A 72 19.71 1.10 6.54
N LEU A 73 18.87 1.58 5.60
CA LEU A 73 19.15 2.78 4.81
C LEU A 73 19.13 4.08 5.61
N ARG A 74 18.39 4.13 6.73
CA ARG A 74 18.29 5.33 7.58
C ARG A 74 19.52 5.47 8.46
N HIS A 75 19.97 4.37 9.08
CA HIS A 75 21.17 4.34 9.93
C HIS A 75 22.45 4.63 9.13
N PHE A 76 22.58 4.15 7.89
CA PHE A 76 23.74 4.49 7.06
C PHE A 76 23.79 5.98 6.67
N LYS A 77 22.64 6.60 6.39
CA LYS A 77 22.57 8.03 6.03
C LYS A 77 22.87 8.96 7.22
N THR A 78 22.44 8.61 8.43
CA THR A 78 22.78 9.40 9.63
C THR A 78 24.26 9.32 9.98
N CYS A 79 24.90 8.15 9.80
CA CYS A 79 26.34 7.99 10.04
C CYS A 79 27.24 8.66 8.99
N ASN A 80 26.75 8.84 7.76
CA ASN A 80 27.49 9.52 6.67
C ASN A 80 27.11 11.00 6.47
N SER A 81 26.31 11.60 7.36
CA SER A 81 26.11 13.04 7.37
C SER A 81 27.41 13.73 7.84
N PRO A 82 27.86 14.85 7.24
CA PRO A 82 29.16 15.47 7.54
C PRO A 82 29.33 15.90 9.00
N THR A 83 28.24 15.93 9.78
CA THR A 83 28.23 16.24 11.21
C THR A 83 28.68 15.07 12.11
N CYS A 84 28.74 13.83 11.62
CA CYS A 84 29.19 12.66 12.39
C CYS A 84 30.66 12.27 12.10
N SER A 85 31.47 13.20 11.60
CA SER A 85 32.91 13.01 11.39
C SER A 85 33.75 13.21 12.67
N ARG A 86 33.13 13.59 13.80
CA ARG A 86 33.88 14.05 14.98
C ARG A 86 33.92 13.07 16.17
N SER A 87 33.25 11.93 16.11
CA SER A 87 33.25 10.94 17.20
C SER A 87 34.15 9.71 16.97
N LYS A 88 34.71 9.53 15.76
CA LYS A 88 35.66 8.41 15.48
C LYS A 88 37.13 8.74 15.75
N ALA A 89 37.46 9.94 16.25
CA ALA A 89 38.83 10.36 16.54
C ALA A 89 39.29 10.12 17.99
N ALA A 90 38.50 9.43 18.82
CA ALA A 90 38.80 9.24 20.25
C ALA A 90 39.21 7.81 20.64
N SER A 91 39.40 6.90 19.68
CA SER A 91 39.90 5.55 19.97
C SER A 91 41.06 5.16 19.06
N SER A 92 42.02 6.07 18.89
CA SER A 92 43.32 5.77 18.28
C SER A 92 44.44 6.23 19.22
N ARG A 93 44.56 5.56 20.37
CA ARG A 93 45.77 5.66 21.20
C ARG A 93 45.92 4.41 22.05
N VAL A 94 46.49 3.36 21.46
CA VAL A 94 47.62 2.59 22.01
C VAL A 94 48.31 1.92 20.82
N SER A 95 49.54 2.34 20.55
CA SER A 95 50.46 1.70 19.60
C SER A 95 51.73 1.34 20.35
N SER A 96 52.10 0.06 20.27
CA SER A 96 53.44 -0.56 20.42
C SER A 96 53.17 -2.04 20.77
N ARG A 97 53.77 -3.08 20.18
CA ARG A 97 55.08 -3.26 19.51
C ARG A 97 55.09 -4.67 18.85
N ALA A 98 55.78 -4.84 17.70
CA ALA A 98 56.48 -6.04 17.16
C ALA A 98 55.75 -7.42 17.14
N GLU A 99 55.85 -8.36 16.18
CA GLU A 99 56.75 -8.67 15.06
C GLU A 99 56.14 -9.87 14.27
N GLY A 100 56.35 -9.95 12.95
CA GLY A 100 56.68 -11.17 12.17
C GLY A 100 55.73 -12.39 11.99
N LYS A 101 55.52 -12.74 10.69
CA LYS A 101 55.37 -14.08 10.05
C LYS A 101 53.96 -14.66 9.74
N ASP A 102 53.72 -14.75 8.43
CA ASP A 102 53.26 -15.86 7.58
C ASP A 102 52.17 -16.87 8.03
N LEU A 103 51.27 -17.12 7.06
CA LEU A 103 50.70 -18.42 6.63
C LEU A 103 49.38 -18.92 7.28
N GLU A 104 48.41 -19.08 6.36
CA GLU A 104 47.39 -20.14 6.26
C GLU A 104 46.22 -20.33 7.26
N THR A 105 45.07 -20.55 6.61
CA THR A 105 44.02 -21.54 6.92
C THR A 105 42.95 -21.20 7.96
N CYS A 106 41.74 -21.05 7.40
CA CYS A 106 40.45 -21.16 8.05
C CYS A 106 40.35 -22.42 8.92
N THR A 107 40.30 -22.24 10.24
CA THR A 107 39.68 -23.19 11.16
C THR A 107 39.01 -22.40 12.27
N GLY A 108 37.69 -22.52 12.40
CA GLY A 108 36.96 -21.99 13.55
C GLY A 108 37.41 -22.71 14.83
N PRO A 109 37.21 -22.10 16.01
CA PRO A 109 36.49 -22.89 17.01
C PRO A 109 35.65 -22.07 18.02
N ARG A 110 34.59 -22.76 18.46
CA ARG A 110 34.24 -23.03 19.87
C ARG A 110 33.68 -21.87 20.72
N VAL A 111 32.38 -22.05 20.95
CA VAL A 111 31.60 -21.69 22.13
C VAL A 111 32.44 -21.69 23.41
N ASP A 112 32.43 -20.57 24.12
CA ASP A 112 32.50 -20.59 25.58
C ASP A 112 31.48 -19.63 26.17
N ARG A 113 30.79 -20.11 27.20
CA ARG A 113 29.67 -19.49 27.90
C ARG A 113 30.21 -19.08 29.26
N THR A 114 29.98 -17.85 29.74
CA THR A 114 29.72 -17.56 31.16
C THR A 114 29.47 -16.08 31.48
N SER A 115 28.58 -15.92 32.45
CA SER A 115 28.45 -14.87 33.47
C SER A 115 27.62 -13.61 33.21
N ASP A 116 26.57 -13.56 34.02
CA ASP A 116 25.64 -12.50 34.41
C ASP A 116 26.22 -11.08 34.50
N PHE A 117 25.38 -10.09 34.21
CA PHE A 117 25.17 -8.97 35.15
C PHE A 117 23.83 -8.26 34.91
N GLN A 118 23.08 -8.11 35.99
CA GLN A 118 21.80 -7.40 36.10
C GLN A 118 21.98 -5.88 36.04
N GLY A 119 21.02 -5.18 35.42
CA GLY A 119 20.91 -3.71 35.52
C GLY A 119 19.89 -3.10 34.55
N ALA A 120 18.65 -2.93 35.01
CA ALA A 120 17.73 -1.88 34.57
C ALA A 120 17.53 -0.93 35.78
N PRO A 121 16.83 0.24 35.70
CA PRO A 121 16.08 0.83 34.58
C PRO A 121 16.31 2.36 34.41
N THR A 122 15.68 3.01 33.42
CA THR A 122 14.79 4.19 33.64
C THR A 122 14.14 4.69 32.34
N GLU A 123 12.82 4.89 32.44
CA GLU A 123 11.91 5.52 31.48
C GLU A 123 12.22 6.98 31.18
N GLN A 124 11.83 7.46 29.98
CA GLN A 124 11.13 8.75 29.89
C GLN A 124 10.23 8.87 28.64
N SER A 125 8.97 9.22 28.95
CA SER A 125 7.74 9.41 28.19
C SER A 125 7.71 10.66 27.28
N SER A 126 6.96 10.74 26.17
CA SER A 126 5.54 11.21 26.06
C SER A 126 5.27 11.79 24.63
N PRO A 127 4.06 12.24 24.21
CA PRO A 127 2.69 11.80 24.50
C PRO A 127 1.78 11.59 23.25
N CYS A 128 0.65 10.95 23.55
CA CYS A 128 -0.49 10.56 22.70
C CYS A 128 -1.53 11.70 22.58
N TRP A 129 -1.93 12.08 21.36
CA TRP A 129 -3.14 12.91 21.14
C TRP A 129 -3.92 12.61 19.84
N SER A 130 -3.48 11.67 18.98
CA SER A 130 -4.07 11.53 17.63
C SER A 130 -4.94 10.29 17.39
N ARG A 131 -5.57 9.70 18.42
CA ARG A 131 -6.37 8.45 18.25
C ARG A 131 -7.83 8.55 18.71
N MET A 132 -8.56 9.57 18.28
CA MET A 132 -10.02 9.67 18.52
C MET A 132 -10.86 9.70 17.24
N LEU A 133 -10.64 8.80 16.27
CA LEU A 133 -11.63 8.57 15.19
C LEU A 133 -11.91 7.10 14.81
N PHE A 134 -11.35 6.10 15.52
CA PHE A 134 -11.58 4.69 15.19
C PHE A 134 -11.81 3.81 16.42
N ALA A 135 -12.75 4.19 17.28
CA ALA A 135 -13.03 3.49 18.55
C ALA A 135 -14.21 2.51 18.52
N SER A 136 -14.76 2.12 17.36
CA SER A 136 -15.98 1.30 17.32
C SER A 136 -15.87 -0.07 16.66
N ILE A 137 -14.67 -0.55 16.30
CA ILE A 137 -14.46 -1.96 15.91
C ILE A 137 -13.15 -2.44 16.52
N GLY A 138 -13.18 -2.91 17.76
CA GLY A 138 -11.93 -3.31 18.40
C GLY A 138 -12.02 -3.78 19.84
N ASN A 139 -13.01 -4.59 20.19
CA ASN A 139 -12.98 -5.37 21.43
C ASN A 139 -13.13 -6.86 21.11
N LEU A 140 -12.05 -7.44 20.58
CA LEU A 140 -11.70 -8.81 20.94
C LEU A 140 -10.17 -8.91 21.02
N CYS A 141 -9.69 -8.55 22.21
CA CYS A 141 -8.34 -8.79 22.63
C CYS A 141 -8.19 -10.30 22.90
N CYS A 142 -7.38 -10.99 22.10
CA CYS A 142 -6.61 -12.11 22.61
C CYS A 142 -5.14 -11.74 22.47
N LYS A 143 -4.58 -11.24 23.56
CA LYS A 143 -3.14 -11.25 23.85
C LYS A 143 -2.65 -12.69 23.73
N SER A 144 -2.03 -13.05 22.61
CA SER A 144 -0.99 -14.06 22.65
C SER A 144 0.33 -13.32 22.91
N ASN A 145 0.89 -13.51 24.11
CA ASN A 145 2.29 -13.19 24.38
C ASN A 145 3.14 -14.19 23.59
N VAL A 146 3.32 -13.94 22.29
CA VAL A 146 4.43 -14.54 21.56
C VAL A 146 5.67 -13.78 22.02
N LYS A 147 6.45 -14.40 22.91
CA LYS A 147 7.86 -14.04 23.03
C LYS A 147 8.47 -14.29 21.65
N VAL A 148 8.62 -13.23 20.86
CA VAL A 148 9.47 -13.26 19.67
C VAL A 148 10.87 -13.54 20.22
N PRO A 149 11.47 -14.70 19.92
CA PRO A 149 12.87 -14.89 20.27
C PRO A 149 13.64 -13.80 19.55
N SER A 150 14.55 -13.13 20.25
CA SER A 150 15.60 -12.31 19.65
C SER A 150 16.53 -13.23 18.86
N ASN A 151 16.02 -13.79 17.77
CA ASN A 151 16.86 -14.31 16.72
C ASN A 151 17.54 -13.08 16.15
N GLU A 152 18.87 -13.08 16.18
CA GLU A 152 19.69 -12.20 15.36
C GLU A 152 18.99 -12.08 14.01
N ALA A 153 18.43 -10.91 13.71
CA ALA A 153 17.72 -10.70 12.46
C ALA A 153 18.78 -10.90 11.38
N GLU A 154 18.76 -12.05 10.72
CA GLU A 154 19.72 -12.36 9.69
C GLU A 154 19.67 -11.20 8.67
N MET A 155 20.78 -10.47 8.53
CA MET A 155 20.85 -9.29 7.69
C MET A 155 21.35 -9.71 6.32
N LEU A 156 20.73 -9.19 5.26
CA LEU A 156 21.20 -9.36 3.88
C LEU A 156 21.97 -8.13 3.45
N TYR A 157 22.96 -8.29 2.57
CA TYR A 157 23.67 -7.14 1.99
C TYR A 157 23.09 -6.78 0.62
N CYS A 158 22.67 -5.52 0.46
CA CYS A 158 22.28 -5.00 -0.85
C CYS A 158 23.51 -4.44 -1.58
N SER A 159 23.93 -5.09 -2.67
CA SER A 159 25.06 -4.63 -3.49
C SER A 159 24.82 -3.29 -4.19
N LEU A 160 23.56 -2.97 -4.51
CA LEU A 160 23.18 -1.71 -5.18
C LEU A 160 23.21 -0.52 -4.21
N CYS A 161 22.64 -0.70 -3.02
CA CYS A 161 22.62 0.35 -1.99
C CYS A 161 23.87 0.36 -1.09
N LYS A 162 24.70 -0.69 -1.16
CA LYS A 162 25.90 -0.92 -0.34
C LYS A 162 25.61 -0.82 1.16
N VAL A 163 24.52 -1.47 1.59
CA VAL A 163 24.04 -1.43 2.96
C VAL A 163 23.44 -2.77 3.36
N GLU A 164 23.54 -3.11 4.64
CA GLU A 164 22.81 -4.21 5.24
C GLU A 164 21.32 -3.87 5.35
N ILE A 165 20.47 -4.83 4.99
CA ILE A 165 19.02 -4.73 4.93
C ILE A 165 18.39 -5.95 5.60
N SER A 166 17.12 -5.85 5.98
CA SER A 166 16.41 -6.99 6.56
C SER A 166 16.26 -8.16 5.56
N MET A 167 16.11 -9.39 6.04
CA MET A 167 15.84 -10.58 5.19
C MET A 167 14.67 -10.41 4.22
N ASN A 168 13.63 -9.70 4.67
CA ASN A 168 12.40 -9.48 3.91
C ASN A 168 12.48 -8.24 3.01
N SER A 169 13.61 -7.55 2.99
CA SER A 169 13.83 -6.40 2.13
C SER A 169 14.25 -6.78 0.73
N LYS A 170 13.73 -6.03 -0.24
CA LYS A 170 14.13 -6.13 -1.65
C LYS A 170 14.39 -4.73 -2.22
N HIS A 171 15.32 -4.65 -3.17
CA HIS A 171 15.63 -3.41 -3.86
C HIS A 171 14.65 -3.14 -5.00
N CYS A 172 13.89 -2.05 -4.90
CA CYS A 172 13.06 -1.55 -5.98
C CYS A 172 13.88 -0.65 -6.90
N ARG A 173 14.18 -1.11 -8.12
CA ARG A 173 14.93 -0.32 -9.12
C ARG A 173 14.21 0.96 -9.55
N VAL A 174 12.88 0.95 -9.59
CA VAL A 174 12.08 2.13 -9.98
C VAL A 174 12.20 3.26 -8.96
N CYS A 175 12.11 2.92 -7.67
CA CYS A 175 12.29 3.90 -6.59
C CYS A 175 13.74 4.09 -6.19
N ASP A 176 14.66 3.25 -6.67
CA ASP A 176 16.07 3.25 -6.29
C ASP A 176 16.25 3.20 -4.77
N LYS A 177 15.63 2.19 -4.12
CA LYS A 177 15.73 1.93 -2.67
C LYS A 177 15.36 0.50 -2.28
N CYS A 178 15.90 0.06 -1.15
CA CYS A 178 15.43 -1.12 -0.45
C CYS A 178 14.17 -0.82 0.38
N VAL A 179 13.20 -1.74 0.33
CA VAL A 179 11.90 -1.63 0.98
C VAL A 179 11.71 -2.85 1.86
N ASP A 180 11.41 -2.64 3.14
CA ASP A 180 11.15 -3.72 4.10
C ASP A 180 9.79 -4.37 3.86
N GLY A 181 9.78 -5.70 3.87
CA GLY A 181 8.63 -6.53 3.49
C GLY A 181 8.09 -6.13 2.13
N PHE A 182 8.97 -6.02 1.12
CA PHE A 182 8.60 -5.55 -0.21
C PHE A 182 7.53 -6.43 -0.83
N ASP A 183 6.41 -5.82 -1.25
CA ASP A 183 5.33 -6.51 -1.95
C ASP A 183 5.37 -6.20 -3.44
N HIS A 184 5.25 -4.92 -3.81
CA HIS A 184 5.38 -4.48 -5.19
C HIS A 184 5.61 -2.97 -5.30
N HIS A 185 5.96 -2.50 -6.50
CA HIS A 185 5.89 -1.08 -6.83
C HIS A 185 4.53 -0.77 -7.46
N CYS A 186 3.70 0.02 -6.77
CA CYS A 186 2.36 0.35 -7.24
C CYS A 186 2.38 1.62 -8.10
N ARG A 187 2.09 1.47 -9.39
CA ARG A 187 2.02 2.58 -10.36
C ARG A 187 0.87 3.57 -10.06
N TRP A 188 -0.19 3.11 -9.41
CA TRP A 188 -1.34 3.94 -9.01
C TRP A 188 -1.03 4.84 -7.81
N LEU A 189 -0.09 4.42 -6.95
CA LEU A 189 0.42 5.21 -5.82
C LEU A 189 1.72 5.94 -6.17
N ASN A 190 2.34 5.60 -7.30
CA ASN A 190 3.70 6.00 -7.65
C ASN A 190 4.73 5.71 -6.54
N ASN A 191 4.46 4.70 -5.71
CA ASN A 191 5.20 4.36 -4.49
C ASN A 191 5.29 2.84 -4.33
N CYS A 192 6.23 2.38 -3.51
CA CYS A 192 6.29 0.96 -3.15
C CYS A 192 5.24 0.64 -2.08
N VAL A 193 4.67 -0.56 -2.18
CA VAL A 193 3.90 -1.19 -1.11
C VAL A 193 4.83 -2.18 -0.42
N GLY A 194 4.97 -2.01 0.89
CA GLY A 194 5.77 -2.87 1.76
C GLY A 194 5.23 -2.88 3.18
N ARG A 195 5.99 -3.40 4.15
CA ARG A 195 5.51 -3.62 5.53
C ARG A 195 4.84 -2.38 6.15
N LYS A 196 5.40 -1.20 5.92
CA LYS A 196 4.98 0.07 6.54
C LYS A 196 3.62 0.59 6.06
N ASN A 197 3.17 0.26 4.85
CA ASN A 197 1.92 0.74 4.26
C ASN A 197 0.99 -0.37 3.73
N TYR A 198 1.35 -1.65 3.89
CA TYR A 198 0.57 -2.77 3.38
C TYR A 198 -0.87 -2.81 3.94
N LYS A 199 -1.03 -2.58 5.24
CA LYS A 199 -2.36 -2.56 5.89
C LYS A 199 -3.24 -1.44 5.32
N ASP A 200 -2.67 -0.26 5.17
CA ASP A 200 -3.36 0.92 4.62
C ASP A 200 -3.72 0.69 3.15
N PHE A 201 -2.85 0.03 2.38
CA PHE A 201 -3.12 -0.36 1.00
C PHE A 201 -4.31 -1.33 0.88
N VAL A 202 -4.39 -2.35 1.74
CA VAL A 202 -5.54 -3.26 1.76
C VAL A 202 -6.81 -2.53 2.19
N ALA A 203 -6.74 -1.65 3.20
CA ALA A 203 -7.87 -0.83 3.63
C ALA A 203 -8.35 0.14 2.52
N LEU A 204 -7.43 0.72 1.76
CA LEU A 204 -7.74 1.57 0.60
C LEU A 204 -8.52 0.79 -0.45
N MET A 205 -8.10 -0.46 -0.72
CA MET A 205 -8.79 -1.31 -1.68
C MET A 205 -10.21 -1.68 -1.22
N VAL A 206 -10.38 -2.06 0.05
CA VAL A 206 -11.71 -2.39 0.63
C VAL A 206 -12.63 -1.17 0.62
N SER A 207 -12.16 -0.02 1.09
CA SER A 207 -12.95 1.22 1.10
C SER A 207 -13.28 1.71 -0.31
N GLY A 208 -12.35 1.57 -1.26
CA GLY A 208 -12.57 1.88 -2.67
C GLY A 208 -13.65 0.99 -3.31
N ILE A 209 -13.62 -0.32 -3.05
CA ILE A 209 -14.67 -1.26 -3.48
C ILE A 209 -16.03 -0.86 -2.88
N ALA A 210 -16.08 -0.57 -1.58
CA ALA A 210 -17.31 -0.14 -0.91
C ALA A 210 -17.86 1.15 -1.52
N MET A 211 -17.01 2.15 -1.78
CA MET A 211 -17.39 3.41 -2.44
C MET A 211 -18.00 3.16 -3.83
N LEU A 212 -17.36 2.30 -4.64
CA LEU A 212 -17.86 1.99 -5.98
C LEU A 212 -19.17 1.23 -5.94
N ILE A 213 -19.35 0.30 -5.00
CA ILE A 213 -20.61 -0.42 -4.78
C ILE A 213 -21.73 0.54 -4.40
N LEU A 214 -21.49 1.44 -3.45
CA LEU A 214 -22.45 2.49 -3.09
C LEU A 214 -22.78 3.38 -4.30
N GLN A 215 -21.78 3.73 -5.12
CA GLN A 215 -22.00 4.54 -6.32
C GLN A 215 -22.95 3.85 -7.32
N TRP A 216 -22.63 2.61 -7.73
CA TRP A 216 -23.42 1.96 -8.78
C TRP A 216 -24.77 1.48 -8.27
N THR A 217 -24.91 1.12 -6.99
CA THR A 217 -26.21 0.77 -6.40
C THR A 217 -27.16 1.97 -6.39
N VAL A 218 -26.68 3.15 -5.96
CA VAL A 218 -27.46 4.40 -6.05
C VAL A 218 -27.74 4.78 -7.51
N GLY A 219 -26.77 4.57 -8.41
CA GLY A 219 -26.94 4.79 -9.85
C GLY A 219 -28.07 3.97 -10.47
N LEU A 220 -28.08 2.66 -10.21
CA LEU A 220 -29.16 1.77 -10.64
C LEU A 220 -30.51 2.21 -10.06
N TRP A 221 -30.55 2.58 -8.78
CA TRP A 221 -31.77 3.09 -8.16
C TRP A 221 -32.29 4.35 -8.86
N VAL A 222 -31.42 5.33 -9.13
CA VAL A 222 -31.78 6.56 -9.83
C VAL A 222 -32.30 6.28 -11.25
N LEU A 223 -31.67 5.35 -11.98
CA LEU A 223 -32.11 4.95 -13.31
C LEU A 223 -33.51 4.30 -13.27
N VAL A 224 -33.74 3.37 -12.33
CA VAL A 224 -35.05 2.73 -12.12
C VAL A 224 -36.11 3.77 -11.72
N HIS A 225 -35.77 4.67 -10.79
CA HIS A 225 -36.66 5.73 -10.34
C HIS A 225 -37.03 6.69 -11.49
N CYS A 226 -36.05 7.07 -12.31
CA CYS A 226 -36.26 7.87 -13.52
C CYS A 226 -37.18 7.15 -14.52
N PHE A 227 -37.00 5.84 -14.72
CA PHE A 227 -37.84 5.05 -15.62
C PHE A 227 -39.30 4.96 -15.13
N LEU A 228 -39.51 4.68 -13.84
CA LEU A 228 -40.85 4.54 -13.26
C LEU A 228 -41.61 5.87 -13.13
N ARG A 229 -40.90 7.01 -13.05
CA ARG A 229 -41.50 8.34 -12.84
C ARG A 229 -41.10 9.35 -13.92
N PHE A 230 -40.89 8.88 -15.14
CA PHE A 230 -40.29 9.67 -16.23
C PHE A 230 -40.92 11.06 -16.44
N THR A 231 -42.25 11.17 -16.40
CA THR A 231 -42.97 12.45 -16.60
C THR A 231 -42.65 13.49 -15.53
N ASN A 232 -42.71 13.10 -14.26
CA ASN A 232 -42.36 13.98 -13.12
C ASN A 232 -40.87 14.28 -13.07
N PHE A 233 -40.05 13.30 -13.46
CA PHE A 233 -38.60 13.39 -13.37
C PHE A 233 -38.01 14.47 -14.30
N LYS A 234 -38.64 14.74 -15.46
CA LYS A 234 -38.25 15.86 -16.34
C LYS A 234 -38.30 17.21 -15.62
N GLY A 235 -39.36 17.47 -14.85
CA GLY A 235 -39.52 18.71 -14.09
C GLY A 235 -38.47 18.85 -12.99
N VAL A 236 -38.12 17.74 -12.32
CA VAL A 236 -37.06 17.72 -11.29
C VAL A 236 -35.69 18.03 -11.88
N ILE A 237 -35.37 17.48 -13.05
CA ILE A 237 -34.12 17.79 -13.78
C ILE A 237 -34.06 19.29 -14.09
N PHE A 238 -35.13 19.84 -14.68
CA PHE A 238 -35.20 21.27 -15.01
C PHE A 238 -35.02 22.16 -13.78
N ALA A 239 -35.66 21.81 -12.66
CA ALA A 239 -35.58 22.59 -11.42
C ALA A 239 -34.19 22.54 -10.76
N LYS A 240 -33.46 21.42 -10.88
CA LYS A 240 -32.16 21.23 -10.20
C LYS A 240 -30.94 21.57 -11.06
N LEU A 241 -31.00 21.27 -12.36
CA LEU A 241 -29.88 21.44 -13.30
C LEU A 241 -30.11 22.56 -14.33
N GLY A 242 -31.31 23.13 -14.38
CA GLY A 242 -31.68 24.19 -15.32
C GLY A 242 -32.14 23.67 -16.69
N SER A 243 -32.52 24.61 -17.56
CA SER A 243 -33.05 24.34 -18.90
C SER A 243 -32.04 23.75 -19.88
N SER A 244 -30.73 23.92 -19.60
CA SER A 244 -29.65 23.46 -20.47
C SER A 244 -29.46 21.94 -20.44
N PHE A 245 -30.03 21.22 -19.47
CA PHE A 245 -29.85 19.78 -19.31
C PHE A 245 -31.05 18.99 -19.81
N SER A 246 -30.89 18.29 -20.94
CA SER A 246 -31.94 17.40 -21.44
C SER A 246 -32.03 16.13 -20.59
N SER A 247 -33.22 15.54 -20.51
CA SER A 247 -33.41 14.28 -19.77
C SER A 247 -32.59 13.14 -20.35
N VAL A 248 -32.39 13.12 -21.67
CA VAL A 248 -31.54 12.14 -22.36
C VAL A 248 -30.08 12.32 -21.92
N ALA A 249 -29.56 13.55 -21.93
CA ALA A 249 -28.19 13.81 -21.48
C ALA A 249 -27.97 13.41 -20.02
N TYR A 250 -28.93 13.71 -19.13
CA TYR A 250 -28.90 13.27 -17.74
C TYR A 250 -28.83 11.75 -17.61
N ILE A 251 -29.75 11.02 -18.25
CA ILE A 251 -29.80 9.55 -18.18
C ILE A 251 -28.49 8.96 -18.72
N SER A 252 -27.97 9.50 -19.82
CA SER A 252 -26.69 9.07 -20.38
C SER A 252 -25.54 9.25 -19.40
N VAL A 253 -25.43 10.39 -18.73
CA VAL A 253 -24.37 10.65 -17.73
C VAL A 253 -24.48 9.67 -16.56
N VAL A 254 -25.68 9.49 -15.99
CA VAL A 254 -25.89 8.56 -14.87
C VAL A 254 -25.59 7.12 -15.29
N ALA A 255 -26.06 6.69 -16.46
CA ALA A 255 -25.83 5.34 -16.98
C ALA A 255 -24.34 5.07 -17.21
N VAL A 256 -23.63 5.99 -17.88
CA VAL A 256 -22.19 5.87 -18.12
C VAL A 256 -21.42 5.81 -16.82
N CYS A 257 -21.68 6.72 -15.87
CA CYS A 257 -21.00 6.72 -14.57
C CYS A 257 -21.28 5.44 -13.76
N THR A 258 -22.51 4.92 -13.83
CA THR A 258 -22.91 3.66 -13.18
C THR A 258 -22.15 2.48 -13.79
N ILE A 259 -22.13 2.36 -15.12
CA ILE A 259 -21.43 1.29 -15.84
C ILE A 259 -19.92 1.36 -15.58
N LEU A 260 -19.32 2.55 -15.63
CA LEU A 260 -17.90 2.73 -15.31
C LEU A 260 -17.57 2.30 -13.87
N SER A 261 -18.44 2.61 -12.92
CA SER A 261 -18.27 2.21 -11.51
C SER A 261 -18.38 0.69 -11.35
N MET A 262 -19.32 0.04 -12.03
CA MET A 262 -19.43 -1.43 -12.06
C MET A 262 -18.19 -2.08 -12.70
N ALA A 263 -17.77 -1.57 -13.86
CA ALA A 263 -16.60 -2.06 -14.58
C ALA A 263 -15.31 -1.89 -13.76
N ALA A 264 -15.16 -0.79 -13.02
CA ALA A 264 -14.03 -0.55 -12.12
C ALA A 264 -14.05 -1.44 -10.86
N THR A 265 -15.25 -1.82 -10.38
CA THR A 265 -15.40 -2.70 -9.22
C THR A 265 -14.81 -4.09 -9.49
N TYR A 266 -14.96 -4.62 -10.71
CA TYR A 266 -14.47 -5.95 -11.08
C TYR A 266 -12.94 -6.15 -10.88
N PRO A 267 -12.04 -5.37 -11.52
CA PRO A 267 -10.61 -5.55 -11.37
C PRO A 267 -10.12 -5.23 -9.95
N LEU A 268 -10.74 -4.28 -9.24
CA LEU A 268 -10.41 -4.00 -7.84
C LEU A 268 -10.78 -5.16 -6.92
N THR A 269 -11.94 -5.78 -7.15
CA THR A 269 -12.38 -6.96 -6.42
C THR A 269 -11.47 -8.16 -6.71
N GLN A 270 -11.08 -8.36 -7.96
CA GLN A 270 -10.10 -9.39 -8.33
C GLN A 270 -8.75 -9.18 -7.62
N LEU A 271 -8.25 -7.94 -7.60
CA LEU A 271 -7.03 -7.59 -6.88
C LEU A 271 -7.16 -7.84 -5.37
N PHE A 272 -8.33 -7.52 -4.79
CA PHE A 272 -8.60 -7.79 -3.39
C PHE A 272 -8.53 -9.28 -3.07
N PHE A 273 -9.23 -10.12 -3.83
CA PHE A 273 -9.17 -11.57 -3.63
C PHE A 273 -7.77 -12.13 -3.82
N PHE A 274 -7.02 -11.62 -4.79
CA PHE A 274 -5.62 -11.99 -4.97
C PHE A 274 -4.79 -11.70 -3.70
N HIS A 275 -4.90 -10.50 -3.13
CA HIS A 275 -4.21 -10.18 -1.87
C HIS A 275 -4.69 -11.03 -0.69
N ILE A 276 -5.98 -11.38 -0.61
CA ILE A 276 -6.47 -12.33 0.41
C ILE A 276 -5.79 -13.69 0.26
N LEU A 277 -5.63 -14.20 -0.96
CA LEU A 277 -4.92 -15.46 -1.20
C LEU A 277 -3.44 -15.38 -0.78
N LEU A 278 -2.77 -14.26 -1.06
CA LEU A 278 -1.39 -14.02 -0.64
C LEU A 278 -1.24 -13.99 0.88
N ILE A 279 -2.13 -13.25 1.57
CA ILE A 279 -2.17 -13.17 3.03
C ILE A 279 -2.38 -14.55 3.65
N ARG A 280 -3.29 -15.36 3.10
CA ARG A 280 -3.54 -16.73 3.59
C ARG A 280 -2.35 -17.67 3.39
N LYS A 281 -1.54 -17.45 2.36
CA LYS A 281 -0.32 -18.22 2.09
C LYS A 281 0.93 -17.67 2.81
N GLY A 282 0.84 -16.48 3.39
CA GLY A 282 1.98 -15.83 4.05
C GLY A 282 3.09 -15.42 3.07
N ILE A 283 2.78 -15.20 1.79
CA ILE A 283 3.75 -14.81 0.75
C ILE A 283 3.43 -13.40 0.23
N SER A 284 4.44 -12.69 -0.25
CA SER A 284 4.23 -11.40 -0.92
C SER A 284 3.84 -11.57 -2.40
N THR A 285 3.32 -10.52 -3.01
CA THR A 285 3.08 -10.46 -4.47
C THR A 285 4.37 -10.69 -5.25
N TYR A 286 5.48 -10.13 -4.75
CA TYR A 286 6.81 -10.33 -5.34
C TYR A 286 7.19 -11.82 -5.34
N ASP A 287 7.06 -12.50 -4.20
CA ASP A 287 7.42 -13.92 -4.06
C ASP A 287 6.57 -14.78 -5.00
N TYR A 288 5.27 -14.49 -5.09
CA TYR A 288 4.36 -15.18 -6.01
C TYR A 288 4.79 -15.03 -7.48
N ILE A 289 5.10 -13.80 -7.92
CA ILE A 289 5.51 -13.54 -9.31
C ILE A 289 6.86 -14.19 -9.62
N VAL A 290 7.81 -14.17 -8.68
CA VAL A 290 9.11 -14.83 -8.86
C VAL A 290 8.93 -16.34 -8.98
N ALA A 291 8.16 -16.96 -8.09
CA ALA A 291 7.87 -18.39 -8.15
C ALA A 291 7.17 -18.81 -9.46
N MET A 292 6.23 -17.99 -9.96
CA MET A 292 5.60 -18.24 -11.27
C MET A 292 6.62 -18.22 -12.40
N ARG A 293 7.50 -17.20 -12.45
CA ARG A 293 8.53 -17.10 -13.49
C ARG A 293 9.50 -18.27 -13.48
N GLU A 294 9.88 -18.74 -12.30
CA GLU A 294 10.73 -19.92 -12.15
C GLU A 294 10.03 -21.18 -12.67
N HIS A 295 8.73 -21.33 -12.41
CA HIS A 295 7.94 -22.45 -12.92
C HIS A 295 7.81 -22.41 -14.45
N ASP A 296 7.55 -21.24 -15.03
CA ASP A 296 7.47 -21.04 -16.48
C ASP A 296 8.82 -21.33 -17.17
N GLN A 297 9.94 -20.92 -16.55
CA GLN A 297 11.27 -21.23 -17.05
C GLN A 297 11.58 -22.73 -17.03
N LYS A 298 11.20 -23.42 -15.95
CA LYS A 298 11.34 -24.88 -15.86
C LYS A 298 10.49 -25.57 -16.92
N GLY A 299 9.23 -25.19 -17.07
CA GLY A 299 8.32 -25.72 -18.10
C GLY A 299 8.88 -25.53 -19.51
N TRP A 300 9.30 -24.31 -19.85
CA TRP A 300 9.94 -23.99 -21.13
C TRP A 300 11.21 -24.83 -21.38
N SER A 301 12.06 -25.00 -20.37
CA SER A 301 13.28 -25.80 -20.47
C SER A 301 12.98 -27.29 -20.73
N THR A 302 11.93 -27.82 -20.11
CA THR A 302 11.48 -29.21 -20.31
C THR A 302 10.89 -29.41 -21.70
N THR A 303 10.00 -28.52 -22.16
CA THR A 303 9.45 -28.57 -23.52
C THR A 303 10.53 -28.51 -24.58
N ARG A 304 11.52 -27.62 -24.42
CA ARG A 304 12.67 -27.53 -25.33
C ARG A 304 13.48 -28.82 -25.35
N LYS A 305 13.71 -29.46 -24.21
CA LYS A 305 14.41 -30.76 -24.16
C LYS A 305 13.64 -31.84 -24.92
N ILE A 306 12.32 -31.95 -24.70
CA ILE A 306 11.48 -32.95 -25.40
C ILE A 306 11.55 -32.75 -26.92
N LEU A 307 11.41 -31.52 -27.40
CA LEU A 307 11.47 -31.23 -28.84
C LEU A 307 12.81 -31.60 -29.49
N VAL A 308 13.92 -31.50 -28.75
CA VAL A 308 15.26 -31.88 -29.23
C VAL A 308 15.45 -33.41 -29.25
N TYR A 309 14.76 -34.17 -28.41
CA TYR A 309 14.85 -35.64 -28.41
C TYR A 309 13.88 -36.31 -29.40
N THR A 310 12.90 -35.57 -29.93
CA THR A 310 11.90 -36.08 -30.89
C THR A 310 12.18 -35.69 -32.35
N SER A 311 13.33 -35.07 -32.64
CA SER A 311 13.81 -34.69 -33.97
C SER A 311 15.04 -35.50 -34.36
#